data_AF-A0A7S1GK64-F1
#
_entry.id   AF-A0A7S1GK64-F1
#
_cell.length_a   1.000
_cell.length_b   1.000
_cell.length_c   1.000
_cell.angle_alpha   90.00
_cell.angle_beta   90.00
_cell.angle_gamma   90.00
#
_symmetry.space_group_name_H-M   'P 1'
#
loop_
_entity.id
_entity.type
_entity.pdbx_description
1 polymer ?
#
loop_
_entity_poly.entity_id
_entity_poly.type
_entity_poly.pdbx_seq_one_letter_code
_entity_poly.pdbx_strand_id
1 'polypeptide(L)'
;FGSGYELVDFRQEVLTMRGIQYCPLTVLLATSSKLTGLYRHAVKGLSADSLTSVTIQTSGETFPDDRRFALLLNKNKPKFNDAEPEWLHKQNFLCAFTDPDFMAQFDTSYKIVGLNENQSMGRPCDEIVPGSSTIRRLLTVRQLATQQQILGPVDLETSEGRKELARFFSKESQQEVVCVACSMPVQQHQFGNTSSGVKAKGDTRTVHIINAATVREIEETLGV
;
A
#
# COMPACT_ATOMS: atom_id res chain seq x y z
N PHE A 1 32.62 -5.58 12.48
CA PHE A 1 32.49 -4.14 12.76
C PHE A 1 32.90 -3.38 11.50
N GLY A 2 31.93 -2.91 10.74
CA GLY A 2 32.17 -2.19 9.48
C GLY A 2 30.91 -1.45 9.08
N SER A 3 30.71 -0.28 9.69
CA SER A 3 29.63 0.65 9.36
C SER A 3 30.11 1.61 8.27
N GLY A 4 29.73 1.35 7.03
CA GLY A 4 29.86 2.32 5.94
C GLY A 4 28.63 3.22 5.93
N TYR A 5 28.71 4.38 6.58
CA TYR A 5 27.79 5.49 6.33
C TYR A 5 28.50 6.44 5.35
N GLU A 6 27.99 6.53 4.12
CA GLU A 6 28.39 7.59 3.19
C GLU A 6 27.70 8.90 3.60
N LEU A 7 28.49 9.83 4.14
CA LEU A 7 28.14 11.24 4.20
C LEU A 7 28.31 11.82 2.79
N VAL A 8 27.21 12.19 2.15
CA VAL A 8 27.26 12.94 0.88
C VAL A 8 27.60 14.40 1.20
N ASP A 9 28.88 14.75 1.05
CA ASP A 9 29.39 16.13 1.10
C ASP A 9 29.17 16.81 -0.26
N PHE A 10 28.21 17.74 -0.32
CA PHE A 10 27.99 18.57 -1.50
C PHE A 10 28.91 19.80 -1.49
N ARG A 11 30.19 19.60 -1.82
CA ARG A 11 31.05 20.70 -2.23
C ARG A 11 30.85 20.97 -3.72
N GLN A 12 30.32 22.14 -4.02
CA GLN A 12 30.18 22.71 -5.36
C GLN A 12 31.54 22.78 -6.05
N GLU A 13 31.70 22.04 -7.15
CA GLU A 13 32.67 22.39 -8.19
C GLU A 13 31.91 22.99 -9.37
N VAL A 14 32.11 24.29 -9.57
CA VAL A 14 31.56 25.07 -10.68
C VAL A 14 32.47 24.85 -11.90
N LEU A 15 32.02 24.01 -12.83
CA LEU A 15 32.60 23.93 -14.17
C LEU A 15 32.01 25.07 -15.03
N THR A 16 32.79 26.12 -15.24
CA THR A 16 32.51 27.18 -16.22
C THR A 16 32.66 26.65 -17.65
N MET A 17 31.53 26.48 -18.34
CA MET A 17 31.47 26.43 -19.80
C MET A 17 30.82 27.71 -20.33
N ARG A 18 31.54 28.37 -21.24
CA ARG A 18 31.21 29.68 -21.82
C ARG A 18 29.90 29.60 -22.63
N GLY A 19 29.04 30.62 -22.47
CA GLY A 19 28.29 31.14 -23.61
C GLY A 19 26.78 30.90 -23.68
N ILE A 20 26.07 30.69 -22.56
CA ILE A 20 24.59 30.79 -22.57
C ILE A 20 24.16 31.75 -21.46
N GLN A 21 23.47 32.80 -21.88
CA GLN A 21 22.94 33.90 -21.07
C GLN A 21 21.94 33.34 -20.04
N TYR A 22 22.31 33.41 -18.76
CA TYR A 22 21.49 32.95 -17.63
C TYR A 22 20.16 33.73 -17.57
N CYS A 23 19.03 33.05 -17.73
CA CYS A 23 17.86 33.38 -16.91
C CYS A 23 18.28 33.14 -15.46
N PRO A 24 18.05 34.06 -14.51
CA PRO A 24 18.29 33.75 -13.11
C PRO A 24 17.29 32.67 -12.74
N LEU A 25 17.75 31.42 -12.72
CA LEU A 25 17.16 30.39 -11.89
C LEU A 25 17.28 30.92 -10.47
N THR A 26 16.23 31.60 -10.02
CA THR A 26 15.92 31.69 -8.61
C THR A 26 16.02 30.27 -8.10
N VAL A 27 17.10 29.99 -7.37
CA VAL A 27 17.24 28.79 -6.56
C VAL A 27 16.02 28.83 -5.65
N LEU A 28 14.99 28.08 -6.04
CA LEU A 28 13.85 27.77 -5.19
C LEU A 28 14.47 27.09 -3.98
N LEU A 29 14.69 27.89 -2.92
CA LEU A 29 15.00 27.41 -1.59
C LEU A 29 14.03 26.27 -1.34
N ALA A 30 14.56 25.05 -1.25
CA ALA A 30 13.77 23.84 -1.12
C ALA A 30 12.83 24.03 0.07
N THR A 31 11.55 24.24 -0.23
CA THR A 31 10.52 24.24 0.80
C THR A 31 10.52 22.84 1.38
N SER A 32 10.92 22.74 2.67
CA SER A 32 10.90 21.48 3.40
C SER A 32 9.50 20.90 3.30
N SER A 33 9.34 19.84 2.50
CA SER A 33 8.07 19.15 2.39
C SER A 33 7.82 18.41 3.69
N LYS A 34 6.66 18.67 4.31
CA LYS A 34 6.25 17.97 5.53
C LYS A 34 5.41 16.76 5.15
N LEU A 35 5.89 15.58 5.52
CA LEU A 35 5.09 14.37 5.50
C LEU A 35 3.95 14.52 6.53
N THR A 36 2.71 14.52 6.07
CA THR A 36 1.53 14.71 6.93
C THR A 36 0.86 13.40 7.34
N GLY A 37 1.14 12.30 6.64
CA GLY A 37 0.63 10.97 6.95
C GLY A 37 1.29 9.90 6.10
N LEU A 38 1.25 8.66 6.59
CA LEU A 38 1.69 7.47 5.90
C LEU A 38 0.51 6.51 5.86
N TYR A 39 0.23 5.94 4.69
CA TYR A 39 -0.94 5.10 4.49
C TYR A 39 -0.59 3.84 3.74
N ARG A 40 -1.09 2.69 4.21
CA ARG A 40 -0.96 1.39 3.53
C ARG A 40 -2.33 0.85 3.14
N HIS A 41 -2.50 0.47 1.87
CA HIS A 41 -3.69 -0.18 1.37
C HIS A 41 -3.44 -1.67 1.17
N ALA A 42 -3.43 -2.45 2.25
CA ALA A 42 -3.04 -3.86 2.20
C ALA A 42 -3.89 -4.70 1.24
N VAL A 43 -5.20 -4.42 1.17
CA VAL A 43 -6.13 -5.06 0.24
C VAL A 43 -6.61 -4.05 -0.80
N LYS A 44 -6.55 -4.41 -2.08
CA LYS A 44 -7.01 -3.55 -3.18
C LYS A 44 -8.50 -3.19 -3.00
N GLY A 45 -8.76 -1.91 -2.79
CA GLY A 45 -10.12 -1.37 -2.72
C GLY A 45 -10.71 -1.28 -1.32
N LEU A 46 -10.00 -1.73 -0.28
CA LEU A 46 -10.36 -1.51 1.13
C LEU A 46 -9.63 -0.29 1.70
N SER A 47 -10.08 0.17 2.88
CA SER A 47 -9.53 1.32 3.60
C SER A 47 -8.04 1.15 3.87
N ALA A 48 -7.32 2.28 3.92
CA ALA A 48 -5.93 2.29 4.32
C ALA A 48 -5.76 2.28 5.84
N ASP A 49 -4.67 1.67 6.30
CA ASP A 49 -4.16 1.92 7.63
C ASP A 49 -3.29 3.17 7.66
N SER A 50 -3.49 4.00 8.68
CA SER A 50 -2.56 5.07 9.02
C SER A 50 -1.36 4.48 9.77
N LEU A 51 -0.15 4.80 9.29
CA LEU A 51 1.11 4.36 9.87
C LEU A 51 1.82 5.56 10.52
N THR A 52 2.47 5.32 11.66
CA THR A 52 3.30 6.34 12.33
C THR A 52 4.71 6.38 11.74
N SER A 53 5.20 5.25 11.24
CA SER A 53 6.48 5.12 10.54
C SER A 53 6.51 3.84 9.72
N VAL A 54 7.38 3.80 8.73
CA VAL A 54 7.62 2.63 7.88
C VAL A 54 9.12 2.54 7.59
N THR A 55 9.67 1.33 7.60
CA THR A 55 11.07 1.09 7.26
C THR A 55 11.14 0.52 5.85
N ILE A 56 11.89 1.20 4.98
CA ILE A 56 12.27 0.73 3.66
C ILE A 56 13.77 0.45 3.75
N GLN A 57 14.16 -0.83 3.70
CA GLN A 57 15.53 -1.24 3.99
C GLN A 57 16.44 -1.02 2.78
N THR A 58 15.92 -1.26 1.58
CA THR A 58 16.69 -1.24 0.34
C THR A 58 16.09 -0.26 -0.66
N SER A 59 16.96 0.45 -1.40
CA SER A 59 16.52 1.22 -2.56
C SER A 59 15.84 0.30 -3.58
N GLY A 60 14.61 0.63 -3.98
CA GLY A 60 13.80 -0.20 -4.87
C GLY A 60 12.60 -0.85 -4.20
N GLU A 61 12.56 -0.91 -2.87
CA GLU A 61 11.43 -1.47 -2.15
C GLU A 61 10.22 -0.53 -2.15
N THR A 62 9.03 -1.13 -2.12
CA THR A 62 7.75 -0.45 -1.92
C THR A 62 7.35 -0.50 -0.44
N PHE A 63 6.23 0.13 -0.07
CA PHE A 63 5.67 -0.05 1.26
C PHE A 63 5.42 -1.54 1.56
N PRO A 64 5.87 -2.04 2.72
CA PRO A 64 5.59 -3.41 3.13
C PRO A 64 4.09 -3.71 3.09
N ASP A 65 3.74 -4.79 2.39
CA ASP A 65 2.37 -5.27 2.18
C ASP A 65 1.41 -4.26 1.51
N ASP A 66 1.88 -3.17 0.91
CA ASP A 66 0.98 -2.30 0.15
C ASP A 66 0.43 -3.03 -1.08
N ARG A 67 -0.90 -3.02 -1.23
CA ARG A 67 -1.64 -3.72 -2.29
C ARG A 67 -1.24 -5.19 -2.46
N ARG A 68 -0.86 -5.87 -1.38
CA ARG A 68 -0.46 -7.30 -1.38
C ARG A 68 -1.61 -8.25 -1.69
N PHE A 69 -2.82 -7.89 -1.29
CA PHE A 69 -4.02 -8.71 -1.45
C PHE A 69 -5.06 -8.04 -2.34
N ALA A 70 -5.94 -8.82 -2.94
CA ALA A 70 -7.12 -8.30 -3.65
C ALA A 70 -8.29 -9.28 -3.61
N LEU A 71 -9.51 -8.75 -3.72
CA LEU A 71 -10.73 -9.53 -3.89
C LEU A 71 -11.01 -9.68 -5.39
N LEU A 72 -10.52 -10.77 -6.00
CA LEU A 72 -10.71 -11.05 -7.41
C LEU A 72 -12.11 -11.64 -7.62
N LEU A 73 -12.88 -11.11 -8.58
CA LEU A 73 -14.17 -11.69 -8.95
C LEU A 73 -13.93 -13.11 -9.49
N ASN A 74 -14.64 -14.11 -8.97
CA ASN A 74 -14.36 -15.53 -9.23
C ASN A 74 -14.42 -15.87 -10.73
N LYS A 75 -15.32 -15.23 -11.48
CA LYS A 75 -15.41 -15.32 -12.96
C LYS A 75 -14.11 -14.94 -13.68
N ASN A 76 -13.25 -14.15 -13.06
CA ASN A 76 -11.95 -13.72 -13.59
C ASN A 76 -10.78 -14.54 -13.04
N LYS A 77 -11.00 -15.56 -12.18
CA LYS A 77 -9.94 -16.41 -11.65
C LYS A 77 -9.04 -17.06 -12.73
N PRO A 78 -9.56 -17.49 -13.90
CA PRO A 78 -8.71 -18.03 -14.97
C PRO A 78 -7.69 -17.02 -15.53
N LYS A 79 -7.90 -15.71 -15.32
CA LYS A 79 -6.97 -14.65 -15.76
C LYS A 79 -5.85 -14.39 -14.75
N PHE A 80 -5.89 -15.00 -13.56
CA PHE A 80 -4.91 -14.77 -12.50
C PHE A 80 -4.08 -16.04 -12.25
N ASN A 81 -2.81 -15.98 -12.63
CA ASN A 81 -1.78 -16.94 -12.28
C ASN A 81 -1.03 -16.45 -11.03
N ASP A 82 -1.07 -17.21 -9.94
CA ASP A 82 -0.37 -16.84 -8.70
C ASP A 82 1.15 -17.01 -8.82
N ALA A 83 1.60 -18.02 -9.57
CA ALA A 83 3.02 -18.31 -9.76
C ALA A 83 3.72 -17.29 -10.69
N GLU A 84 2.95 -16.61 -11.53
CA GLU A 84 3.45 -15.59 -12.46
C GLU A 84 2.38 -14.50 -12.59
N PRO A 85 2.24 -13.64 -11.57
CA PRO A 85 1.15 -12.68 -11.50
C PRO A 85 1.38 -11.52 -12.46
N GLU A 86 0.44 -11.34 -13.38
CA GLU A 86 0.39 -10.21 -14.30
C GLU A 86 -0.52 -9.10 -13.79
N TRP A 87 -0.31 -7.88 -14.29
CA TRP A 87 -1.19 -6.78 -13.95
C TRP A 87 -2.61 -7.04 -14.50
N LEU A 88 -3.59 -7.02 -13.61
CA LEU A 88 -4.99 -7.06 -13.97
C LEU A 88 -5.64 -5.70 -13.77
N HIS A 89 -6.45 -5.29 -14.74
CA HIS A 89 -7.22 -4.05 -14.64
C HIS A 89 -8.21 -4.10 -13.47
N LYS A 90 -8.49 -2.93 -12.86
CA LYS A 90 -9.35 -2.79 -11.67
C LYS A 90 -10.77 -3.39 -11.80
N GLN A 91 -11.29 -3.50 -13.01
CA GLN A 91 -12.58 -4.17 -13.31
C GLN A 91 -12.63 -5.65 -12.95
N ASN A 92 -11.47 -6.30 -12.76
CA ASN A 92 -11.44 -7.71 -12.42
C ASN A 92 -11.68 -7.98 -10.93
N PHE A 93 -11.66 -6.93 -10.10
CA PHE A 93 -11.70 -7.03 -8.64
C PHE A 93 -12.94 -6.37 -8.06
N LEU A 94 -13.47 -6.92 -6.97
CA LEU A 94 -14.46 -6.24 -6.15
C LEU A 94 -13.77 -5.09 -5.42
N CYS A 95 -14.05 -3.86 -5.86
CA CYS A 95 -13.50 -2.63 -5.31
C CYS A 95 -14.42 -1.44 -5.60
N ALA A 96 -14.11 -0.26 -5.09
CA ALA A 96 -14.93 0.94 -5.30
C ALA A 96 -15.18 1.27 -6.79
N PHE A 97 -14.34 0.80 -7.71
CA PHE A 97 -14.58 0.97 -9.14
C PHE A 97 -15.72 0.09 -9.67
N THR A 98 -15.87 -1.13 -9.15
CA THR A 98 -16.89 -2.08 -9.59
C THR A 98 -18.17 -2.00 -8.78
N ASP A 99 -18.07 -1.61 -7.51
CA ASP A 99 -19.21 -1.53 -6.59
C ASP A 99 -18.96 -0.45 -5.51
N PRO A 100 -19.07 0.85 -5.86
CA PRO A 100 -18.73 1.95 -4.95
C PRO A 100 -19.59 1.98 -3.69
N ASP A 101 -20.91 1.81 -3.84
CA ASP A 101 -21.87 1.94 -2.74
C ASP A 101 -21.72 0.82 -1.72
N PHE A 102 -21.45 -0.40 -2.18
CA PHE A 102 -21.17 -1.52 -1.30
C PHE A 102 -19.85 -1.33 -0.55
N MET A 103 -18.79 -0.97 -1.26
CA MET A 103 -17.46 -0.84 -0.67
C MET A 103 -17.37 0.32 0.33
N ALA A 104 -18.17 1.37 0.15
CA ALA A 104 -18.26 2.50 1.07
C ALA A 104 -18.88 2.14 2.44
N GLN A 105 -19.46 0.95 2.61
CA GLN A 105 -20.08 0.53 3.87
C GLN A 105 -19.08 0.01 4.90
N PHE A 106 -17.81 -0.18 4.53
CA PHE A 106 -16.84 -0.87 5.36
C PHE A 106 -15.62 -0.01 5.67
N ASP A 107 -15.13 -0.15 6.89
CA ASP A 107 -13.80 0.26 7.29
C ASP A 107 -12.94 -0.97 7.57
N THR A 108 -11.63 -0.88 7.34
CA THR A 108 -10.72 -1.99 7.59
C THR A 108 -9.48 -1.54 8.32
N SER A 109 -9.00 -2.40 9.23
CA SER A 109 -7.68 -2.25 9.83
C SER A 109 -6.82 -3.47 9.61
N TYR A 110 -5.58 -3.27 9.17
CA TYR A 110 -4.60 -4.31 8.90
C TYR A 110 -3.31 -4.13 9.70
N LYS A 111 -2.80 -5.25 10.23
CA LYS A 111 -1.62 -5.29 11.10
C LYS A 111 -0.70 -6.44 10.73
N ILE A 112 0.61 -6.16 10.76
CA ILE A 112 1.67 -7.16 10.69
C ILE A 112 2.08 -7.48 12.13
N VAL A 113 2.07 -8.75 12.52
CA VAL A 113 2.33 -9.16 13.92
C VAL A 113 3.32 -10.32 13.97
N GLY A 114 4.37 -10.22 14.79
CA GLY A 114 5.29 -11.34 15.07
C GLY A 114 4.69 -12.37 16.03
N LEU A 115 5.13 -13.63 15.99
CA LEU A 115 4.64 -14.67 16.91
C LEU A 115 5.20 -14.55 18.34
N ASN A 116 6.38 -13.93 18.50
CA ASN A 116 7.00 -13.73 19.81
C ASN A 116 6.75 -12.30 20.28
N GLU A 117 6.07 -12.18 21.42
CA GLU A 117 5.73 -10.97 22.17
C GLU A 117 4.38 -10.30 21.85
N ASN A 118 3.46 -10.50 22.80
CA ASN A 118 2.49 -9.57 23.36
C ASN A 118 2.42 -8.19 22.68
N GLN A 119 1.18 -7.82 22.28
CA GLN A 119 0.69 -6.44 22.16
C GLN A 119 1.73 -5.44 21.67
N SER A 120 1.73 -5.11 20.37
CA SER A 120 2.33 -3.89 19.79
C SER A 120 2.89 -2.93 20.86
N MET A 121 4.14 -3.16 21.30
CA MET A 121 4.76 -2.55 22.49
C MET A 121 5.16 -1.09 22.18
N GLY A 122 4.20 -0.27 21.73
CA GLY A 122 4.46 1.07 21.23
C GLY A 122 5.44 1.15 20.06
N ARG A 123 5.88 0.00 19.51
CA ARG A 123 6.71 -0.08 18.31
C ARG A 123 5.83 0.08 17.08
N PRO A 124 6.33 0.71 16.00
CA PRO A 124 5.59 0.77 14.74
C PRO A 124 5.11 -0.63 14.38
N CYS A 125 3.87 -0.77 13.95
CA CYS A 125 3.20 -2.05 13.67
C CYS A 125 3.87 -2.92 12.60
N ASP A 126 5.03 -2.50 12.09
CA ASP A 126 5.77 -3.12 11.00
C ASP A 126 7.26 -3.34 11.34
N GLU A 127 7.70 -3.17 12.60
CA GLU A 127 9.08 -3.46 12.99
C GLU A 127 9.32 -4.97 13.08
N ILE A 128 9.95 -5.54 12.05
CA ILE A 128 10.34 -6.96 12.03
C ILE A 128 11.49 -7.16 13.02
N VAL A 129 11.21 -7.83 14.14
CA VAL A 129 12.25 -8.26 15.08
C VAL A 129 13.12 -9.34 14.41
N PRO A 130 14.44 -9.13 14.26
CA PRO A 130 15.34 -10.15 13.75
C PRO A 130 15.24 -11.43 14.62
N GLY A 131 14.78 -12.53 14.04
CA GLY A 131 14.66 -13.83 14.72
C GLY A 131 13.22 -14.36 14.92
N SER A 132 12.17 -13.58 14.61
CA SER A 132 10.79 -14.11 14.56
C SER A 132 10.50 -14.72 13.19
N SER A 133 10.57 -16.05 13.07
CA SER A 133 10.41 -16.76 11.79
C SER A 133 8.98 -16.78 11.23
N THR A 134 8.01 -16.24 11.95
CA THR A 134 6.61 -16.26 11.51
C THR A 134 5.91 -14.95 11.81
N ILE A 135 5.25 -14.42 10.79
CA ILE A 135 4.56 -13.14 10.77
C ILE A 135 3.09 -13.43 10.41
N ARG A 136 2.16 -12.85 11.17
CA ARG A 136 0.72 -12.88 10.92
C ARG A 136 0.27 -11.59 10.24
N ARG A 137 -0.73 -11.68 9.38
CA ARG A 137 -1.27 -10.56 8.60
C ARG A 137 -2.74 -10.38 8.91
N LEU A 138 -3.02 -9.67 10.00
CA LEU A 138 -4.35 -9.62 10.58
C LEU A 138 -5.17 -8.51 9.97
N LEU A 139 -6.27 -8.85 9.30
CA LEU A 139 -7.27 -7.91 8.80
C LEU A 139 -8.52 -7.97 9.68
N THR A 140 -9.06 -6.81 10.03
CA THR A 140 -10.37 -6.66 10.66
C THR A 140 -11.24 -5.79 9.77
N VAL A 141 -12.50 -6.17 9.59
CA VAL A 141 -13.51 -5.39 8.85
C VAL A 141 -14.56 -4.91 9.84
N ARG A 142 -14.91 -3.63 9.75
CA ARG A 142 -15.95 -2.98 10.53
C ARG A 142 -16.98 -2.38 9.58
N GLN A 143 -18.22 -2.28 10.04
CA GLN A 143 -19.21 -1.47 9.35
C GLN A 143 -18.87 0.01 9.59
N LEU A 144 -18.77 0.81 8.53
CA LEU A 144 -18.33 2.21 8.60
C LEU A 144 -19.28 3.04 9.48
N ALA A 145 -20.59 2.85 9.32
CA ALA A 145 -21.62 3.63 10.01
C ALA A 145 -21.67 3.39 11.54
N THR A 146 -21.44 2.15 11.98
CA THR A 146 -21.58 1.76 13.40
C THR A 146 -20.23 1.54 14.08
N GLN A 147 -19.15 1.46 13.31
CA GLN A 147 -17.83 0.99 13.74
C GLN A 147 -17.83 -0.42 14.35
N GLN A 148 -18.94 -1.17 14.22
CA GLN A 148 -19.05 -2.53 14.72
C GLN A 148 -18.15 -3.43 13.90
N GLN A 149 -17.32 -4.22 14.59
CA GLN A 149 -16.55 -5.28 13.96
C GLN A 149 -17.48 -6.39 13.46
N ILE A 150 -17.41 -6.65 12.16
CA ILE A 150 -18.27 -7.62 11.46
C ILE A 150 -17.47 -8.82 10.91
N LEU A 151 -16.15 -8.67 10.77
CA LEU A 151 -15.24 -9.76 10.45
C LEU A 151 -13.87 -9.56 11.11
N GLY A 152 -13.26 -10.66 11.53
CA GLY A 152 -11.86 -10.73 11.93
C GLY A 152 -11.63 -10.69 13.45
N PRO A 153 -10.35 -10.60 13.88
CA PRO A 153 -9.17 -10.54 13.03
C PRO A 153 -8.94 -11.84 12.24
N VAL A 154 -8.89 -11.76 10.91
CA VAL A 154 -8.58 -12.88 10.01
C VAL A 154 -7.13 -12.81 9.56
N ASP A 155 -6.45 -13.94 9.48
CA ASP A 155 -5.03 -13.99 9.09
C ASP A 155 -4.87 -14.22 7.58
N LEU A 156 -4.61 -13.16 6.83
CA LEU A 156 -4.49 -13.19 5.37
C LEU A 156 -3.23 -13.89 4.87
N GLU A 157 -2.26 -14.17 5.75
CA GLU A 157 -1.14 -15.01 5.38
C GLU A 157 -1.59 -16.45 5.11
N THR A 158 -2.59 -16.91 5.85
CA THR A 158 -3.14 -18.27 5.71
C THR A 158 -4.16 -18.36 4.57
N SER A 159 -4.22 -19.50 3.91
CA SER A 159 -5.26 -19.76 2.90
C SER A 159 -6.67 -19.74 3.51
N GLU A 160 -6.82 -20.18 4.77
CA GLU A 160 -8.11 -20.19 5.46
C GLU A 160 -8.60 -18.78 5.78
N GLY A 161 -7.74 -17.88 6.29
CA GLY A 161 -8.14 -16.49 6.51
C GLY A 161 -8.51 -15.76 5.21
N ARG A 162 -7.81 -16.06 4.10
CA ARG A 162 -8.20 -15.56 2.77
C ARG A 162 -9.55 -16.09 2.30
N LYS A 163 -9.83 -17.39 2.51
CA LYS A 163 -11.15 -17.98 2.21
C LYS A 163 -12.25 -17.38 3.08
N GLU A 164 -11.96 -17.10 4.35
CA GLU A 164 -12.91 -16.47 5.28
C GLU A 164 -13.29 -15.07 4.83
N LEU A 165 -12.29 -14.24 4.50
CA LEU A 165 -12.51 -12.91 3.93
C LEU A 165 -13.33 -12.97 2.63
N ALA A 166 -12.97 -13.88 1.73
CA ALA A 166 -13.66 -14.06 0.46
C ALA A 166 -15.12 -14.50 0.65
N ARG A 167 -15.39 -15.41 1.59
CA ARG A 167 -16.74 -15.89 1.91
C ARG A 167 -17.60 -14.75 2.45
N PHE A 168 -17.05 -13.94 3.35
CA PHE A 168 -17.74 -12.76 3.88
C PHE A 168 -18.12 -11.82 2.74
N PHE A 169 -17.16 -11.35 1.95
CA PHE A 169 -17.45 -10.41 0.86
C PHE A 169 -18.32 -11.01 -0.24
N SER A 170 -18.23 -12.32 -0.51
CA SER A 170 -19.12 -12.97 -1.49
C SER A 170 -20.57 -12.96 -1.04
N LYS A 171 -20.80 -13.24 0.26
CA LYS A 171 -22.14 -13.22 0.85
C LYS A 171 -22.70 -11.80 0.88
N GLU A 172 -21.94 -10.84 1.36
CA GLU A 172 -22.45 -9.47 1.56
C GLU A 172 -22.65 -8.73 0.22
N SER A 173 -21.78 -8.97 -0.78
CA SER A 173 -21.90 -8.32 -2.11
C SER A 173 -22.81 -9.06 -3.10
N GLN A 174 -23.22 -10.29 -2.78
CA GLN A 174 -23.89 -11.20 -3.74
C GLN A 174 -23.06 -11.48 -5.02
N GLN A 175 -21.74 -11.28 -4.96
CA GLN A 175 -20.80 -11.57 -6.04
C GLN A 175 -19.75 -12.55 -5.57
N GLU A 176 -19.58 -13.69 -6.24
CA GLU A 176 -18.51 -14.61 -5.89
C GLU A 176 -17.14 -13.96 -6.08
N VAL A 177 -16.35 -13.91 -5.00
CA VAL A 177 -14.97 -13.42 -4.99
C VAL A 177 -14.04 -14.45 -4.37
N VAL A 178 -12.76 -14.33 -4.72
CA VAL A 178 -11.66 -15.02 -4.05
C VAL A 178 -10.63 -14.00 -3.60
N CYS A 179 -10.10 -14.18 -2.39
CA CYS A 179 -9.00 -13.36 -1.90
C CYS A 179 -7.68 -13.92 -2.45
N VAL A 180 -7.09 -13.20 -3.40
CA VAL A 180 -5.80 -13.53 -3.99
C VAL A 180 -4.69 -12.78 -3.27
N ALA A 181 -3.55 -13.43 -3.16
CA ALA A 181 -2.31 -12.85 -2.68
C ALA A 181 -1.26 -12.97 -3.79
N CYS A 182 -0.22 -12.15 -3.73
CA CYS A 182 0.98 -12.43 -4.49
C CYS A 182 1.85 -13.41 -3.69
N SER A 183 2.16 -14.57 -4.26
CA SER A 183 3.12 -15.53 -3.70
C SER A 183 4.59 -15.11 -3.89
N MET A 184 4.86 -14.16 -4.80
CA MET A 184 6.17 -13.54 -4.97
C MET A 184 6.45 -12.51 -3.85
N PRO A 185 7.72 -12.17 -3.57
CA PRO A 185 8.03 -11.05 -2.68
C PRO A 185 7.28 -9.79 -3.14
N VAL A 186 6.68 -9.04 -2.19
CA VAL A 186 5.85 -7.84 -2.44
C VAL A 186 6.54 -6.82 -3.37
N GLN A 187 7.86 -6.81 -3.39
CA GLN A 187 8.70 -5.96 -4.23
C GLN A 187 8.52 -6.22 -5.74
N GLN A 188 8.05 -7.40 -6.14
CA GLN A 188 7.95 -7.81 -7.55
C GLN A 188 6.56 -7.66 -8.14
N HIS A 189 5.50 -7.65 -7.32
CA HIS A 189 4.14 -7.48 -7.79
C HIS A 189 3.23 -6.92 -6.70
N GLN A 190 2.41 -5.94 -7.10
CA GLN A 190 1.36 -5.35 -6.29
C GLN A 190 0.07 -5.20 -7.10
N PHE A 191 -1.09 -5.33 -6.45
CA PHE A 191 -2.40 -5.16 -7.08
C PHE A 191 -2.74 -3.66 -7.32
N GLY A 192 -1.86 -2.97 -8.04
CA GLY A 192 -1.92 -1.54 -8.37
C GLY A 192 -3.00 -1.18 -9.39
N ASN A 193 -3.21 0.12 -9.61
CA ASN A 193 -4.21 0.64 -10.55
C ASN A 193 -3.69 0.78 -11.99
N THR A 194 -2.37 0.79 -12.14
CA THR A 194 -1.67 0.99 -13.41
C THR A 194 -0.81 -0.22 -13.71
N SER A 195 -0.57 -0.48 -14.99
CA SER A 195 0.36 -1.54 -15.41
C SER A 195 1.80 -1.28 -14.94
N SER A 196 2.13 -0.10 -14.41
CA SER A 196 3.40 0.12 -13.72
C SER A 196 3.61 -0.81 -12.53
N GLY A 197 2.56 -1.34 -11.91
CA GLY A 197 2.68 -2.34 -10.84
C GLY A 197 3.28 -3.68 -11.29
N VAL A 198 3.42 -3.90 -12.61
CA VAL A 198 4.03 -5.08 -13.24
C VAL A 198 4.73 -4.64 -14.53
N LYS A 199 6.00 -4.23 -14.49
CA LYS A 199 6.76 -3.91 -15.72
C LYS A 199 8.15 -4.54 -15.79
N ALA A 200 8.49 -4.87 -17.04
CA ALA A 200 9.66 -5.57 -17.58
C ALA A 200 11.07 -5.01 -17.24
N LYS A 201 11.19 -3.96 -16.42
CA LYS A 201 12.48 -3.45 -15.89
C LYS A 201 12.59 -3.54 -14.37
N GLY A 202 11.63 -4.20 -13.71
CA GLY A 202 11.65 -4.49 -12.28
C GLY A 202 11.27 -3.34 -11.35
N ASP A 203 10.95 -2.15 -11.89
CA ASP A 203 10.56 -1.00 -11.07
C ASP A 203 9.04 -0.80 -11.07
N THR A 204 8.39 -1.23 -9.99
CA THR A 204 6.94 -1.15 -9.77
C THR A 204 6.51 0.06 -8.95
N ARG A 205 7.47 0.92 -8.57
CA ARG A 205 7.27 2.01 -7.61
C ARG A 205 6.42 3.11 -8.23
N THR A 206 5.42 3.58 -7.49
CA THR A 206 4.62 4.75 -7.88
C THR A 206 4.41 5.61 -6.64
N VAL A 207 4.89 6.86 -6.68
CA VAL A 207 4.63 7.84 -5.62
C VAL A 207 3.50 8.74 -6.10
N HIS A 208 2.37 8.72 -5.40
CA HIS A 208 1.29 9.66 -5.61
C HIS A 208 1.52 10.87 -4.70
N ILE A 209 1.99 11.97 -5.26
CA ILE A 209 2.12 13.24 -4.53
C ILE A 209 0.78 13.95 -4.65
N ILE A 210 0.08 14.10 -3.53
CA ILE A 210 -1.16 14.86 -3.43
C ILE A 210 -0.85 16.18 -2.74
N ASN A 211 -1.14 17.30 -3.40
CA ASN A 211 -0.96 18.62 -2.81
C ASN A 211 -2.11 18.91 -1.84
N ALA A 212 -1.80 18.95 -0.54
CA ALA A 212 -2.78 19.24 0.50
C ALA A 212 -3.42 20.64 0.40
N ALA A 213 -2.74 21.61 -0.22
CA ALA A 213 -3.36 22.92 -0.50
C ALA A 213 -4.46 22.78 -1.55
N THR A 214 -4.20 22.01 -2.62
CA THR A 214 -5.19 21.76 -3.67
C THR A 214 -6.39 20.97 -3.16
N VAL A 215 -6.18 19.98 -2.28
CA VAL A 215 -7.29 19.23 -1.68
C VAL A 215 -8.17 20.15 -0.84
N ARG A 216 -7.57 21.00 0.01
CA ARG A 216 -8.32 21.97 0.84
C ARG A 216 -9.10 22.97 0.00
N GLU A 217 -8.51 23.48 -1.08
CA GLU A 217 -9.22 24.39 -2.00
C GLU A 217 -10.43 23.71 -2.65
N ILE A 218 -10.32 22.42 -2.99
CA ILE A 218 -11.44 21.63 -3.49
C ILE A 218 -12.51 21.41 -2.41
N GLU A 219 -12.12 21.05 -1.19
CA GLU A 219 -13.03 20.90 -0.03
C GLU A 219 -13.81 22.20 0.22
N GLU A 220 -13.12 23.33 0.29
CA GLU A 220 -13.72 24.67 0.45
C GLU A 220 -14.69 25.00 -0.70
N THR A 221 -14.33 24.65 -1.93
CA THR A 221 -15.16 24.91 -3.11
C THR A 221 -16.42 24.04 -3.14
N LEU A 222 -16.30 22.78 -2.71
CA LEU A 222 -17.40 21.80 -2.72
C LEU A 222 -18.25 21.82 -1.45
N GLY A 223 -17.78 22.49 -0.38
CA GLY A 223 -18.48 22.58 0.90
C GLY A 223 -18.54 21.25 1.66
N VAL A 224 -17.52 20.40 1.50
CA VAL A 224 -17.38 19.10 2.20
C VAL A 224 -16.25 19.10 3.21
#